data_AF-A0A1Y2UDN9-F1
#
_entry.id   AF-A0A1Y2UDN9-F1
#
_cell.length_a   1.000
_cell.length_b   1.000
_cell.length_c   1.000
_cell.angle_alpha   90.00
_cell.angle_beta   90.00
_cell.angle_gamma   90.00
#
_symmetry.space_group_name_H-M   'P 1'
#
loop_
_entity.id
_entity.type
_entity.pdbx_description
1 polymer ?
#
loop_
_entity_poly.entity_id
_entity_poly.type
_entity_poly.pdbx_seq_one_letter_code
_entity_poly.pdbx_strand_id
1 'polypeptide(L)'
;MVNNSSINHRLRENASHSAGEYNSTLQAGYNNQSKIDGNANKTRQFGNGNESKTIGNENTTMQIAIGAIDLGFYTDMFKPFGWLDL
;
A
#
# COMPACT_ATOMS: atom_id res chain seq x y z
N MET A 1 -18.42 -35.51 -11.27
CA MET A 1 -18.78 -34.33 -10.46
C MET A 1 -17.52 -33.49 -10.32
N VAL A 2 -17.42 -32.38 -11.05
CA VAL A 2 -16.27 -31.48 -10.94
C VAL A 2 -16.46 -30.67 -9.67
N ASN A 3 -15.55 -30.83 -8.71
CA ASN A 3 -15.61 -30.16 -7.43
C ASN A 3 -15.32 -28.67 -7.68
N ASN A 4 -16.39 -27.88 -7.82
CA ASN A 4 -16.35 -26.44 -8.03
C ASN A 4 -15.98 -25.76 -6.70
N SER A 5 -14.85 -26.17 -6.11
CA SER A 5 -14.14 -25.47 -5.05
C SER A 5 -13.79 -24.13 -5.64
N SER A 6 -14.70 -23.17 -5.47
CA SER A 6 -14.56 -21.79 -5.86
C SER A 6 -13.13 -21.40 -5.58
N ILE A 7 -12.39 -21.07 -6.63
CA ILE A 7 -11.15 -20.32 -6.51
C ILE A 7 -11.58 -18.98 -5.92
N ASN A 8 -11.80 -18.98 -4.60
CA ASN A 8 -11.87 -17.81 -3.77
C ASN A 8 -10.43 -17.30 -3.75
N HIS A 9 -10.00 -16.72 -4.86
CA HIS A 9 -8.94 -15.74 -4.87
C HIS A 9 -9.48 -14.59 -4.03
N ARG A 10 -9.42 -14.74 -2.70
CA ARG A 10 -9.93 -13.77 -1.72
C ARG A 10 -9.09 -12.53 -1.92
N LEU A 11 -9.53 -11.66 -2.82
CA LEU A 11 -9.12 -10.28 -2.89
C LEU A 11 -9.58 -9.68 -1.57
N ARG A 12 -8.74 -9.79 -0.53
CA ARG A 12 -9.05 -9.21 0.77
C ARG A 12 -9.09 -7.71 0.57
N GLU A 13 -10.04 -7.05 1.21
CA GLU A 13 -10.14 -5.60 1.15
C GLU A 13 -8.92 -4.96 1.82
N ASN A 14 -8.65 -3.72 1.45
CA ASN A 14 -7.63 -2.94 2.16
C ASN A 14 -8.19 -2.52 3.52
N ALA A 15 -7.33 -2.48 4.54
CA ALA A 15 -7.70 -1.98 5.85
C ALA A 15 -6.72 -0.91 6.31
N SER A 16 -7.25 0.08 7.02
CA SER A 16 -6.46 1.13 7.64
C SER A 16 -6.98 1.44 9.04
N HIS A 17 -6.05 1.69 9.96
CA HIS A 17 -6.30 2.22 11.28
C HIS A 17 -5.41 3.43 11.48
N SER A 18 -5.99 4.52 11.99
CA SER A 18 -5.26 5.76 12.26
C SER A 18 -5.69 6.31 13.61
N ALA A 19 -4.73 6.48 14.51
CA ALA A 19 -4.87 7.23 15.75
C ALA A 19 -4.08 8.53 15.65
N GLY A 20 -4.65 9.65 16.12
CA GLY A 20 -4.11 11.01 15.99
C GLY A 20 -4.80 11.84 14.90
N GLU A 21 -4.29 13.05 14.66
CA GLU A 21 -4.86 14.03 13.73
C GLU A 21 -4.03 14.21 12.44
N TYR A 22 -4.68 14.69 11.38
CA TYR A 22 -4.07 15.02 10.09
C TYR A 22 -3.33 13.88 9.37
N ASN A 23 -3.63 12.63 9.73
CA ASN A 23 -3.11 11.47 9.03
C ASN A 23 -3.84 11.25 7.69
N SER A 24 -3.11 10.75 6.69
CA SER A 24 -3.65 10.40 5.38
C SER A 24 -3.15 9.04 4.95
N THR A 25 -4.06 8.17 4.51
CA THR A 25 -3.73 6.87 3.94
C THR A 25 -4.36 6.75 2.56
N LEU A 26 -3.55 6.36 1.57
CA LEU A 26 -4.00 6.01 0.23
C LEU A 26 -3.57 4.58 -0.07
N GLN A 27 -4.53 3.72 -0.43
CA GLN A 27 -4.29 2.32 -0.74
C GLN A 27 -4.92 1.98 -2.09
N ALA A 28 -4.12 1.45 -3.01
CA ALA A 28 -4.56 0.98 -4.32
C ALA A 28 -4.08 -0.47 -4.54
N GLY A 29 -4.99 -1.34 -4.96
CA GLY A 29 -4.79 -2.80 -5.00
C GLY A 29 -5.57 -3.51 -3.90
N TYR A 30 -5.15 -4.72 -3.53
CA TYR A 30 -5.86 -5.61 -2.60
C TYR A 30 -5.00 -6.05 -1.41
N ASN A 31 -5.64 -6.35 -0.29
CA ASN A 31 -5.02 -6.87 0.94
C ASN A 31 -3.93 -5.96 1.54
N ASN A 32 -4.02 -4.64 1.32
CA ASN A 32 -3.11 -3.69 1.94
C ASN A 32 -3.55 -3.38 3.37
N GLN A 33 -2.60 -3.32 4.30
CA GLN A 33 -2.83 -3.07 5.72
C GLN A 33 -1.99 -1.87 6.16
N SER A 34 -2.63 -0.88 6.79
CA SER A 34 -1.95 0.29 7.35
C SER A 34 -2.37 0.55 8.79
N LYS A 35 -1.40 0.76 9.67
CA LYS A 35 -1.60 1.21 11.04
C LYS A 35 -0.76 2.46 11.31
N ILE A 36 -1.41 3.56 11.67
CA ILE A 36 -0.78 4.82 12.03
C ILE A 36 -1.08 5.14 13.49
N ASP A 37 -0.05 5.53 14.25
CA ASP A 37 -0.13 5.99 15.63
C ASP A 37 0.71 7.28 15.79
N GLY A 38 0.04 8.44 15.75
CA GLY A 38 0.64 9.77 15.85
C GLY A 38 0.00 10.79 14.88
N ASN A 39 0.61 11.96 14.69
CA ASN A 39 -0.02 13.07 13.94
C ASN A 39 0.66 13.37 12.60
N ALA A 40 -0.10 13.89 11.63
CA ALA A 40 0.37 14.38 10.34
C ALA A 40 1.15 13.36 9.47
N ASN A 41 0.87 12.06 9.63
CA ASN A 41 1.52 11.01 8.86
C ASN A 41 0.84 10.77 7.51
N LYS A 42 1.62 10.44 6.48
CA LYS A 42 1.14 10.13 5.12
C LYS A 42 1.60 8.75 4.70
N THR A 43 0.68 7.83 4.46
CA THR A 43 0.97 6.48 3.98
C THR A 43 0.37 6.26 2.60
N ARG A 44 1.18 5.79 1.65
CA ARG A 44 0.72 5.38 0.31
C ARG A 44 1.13 3.94 0.03
N GLN A 45 0.18 3.10 -0.32
CA GLN A 45 0.42 1.70 -0.66
C GLN A 45 -0.15 1.40 -2.05
N PHE A 46 0.70 0.87 -2.92
CA PHE A 46 0.34 0.47 -4.28
C PHE A 46 0.66 -1.01 -4.51
N GLY A 47 -0.26 -1.73 -5.14
CA GLY A 47 -0.12 -3.17 -5.36
C GLY A 47 -0.83 -4.00 -4.29
N ASN A 48 -0.46 -5.27 -4.18
CA ASN A 48 -1.18 -6.23 -3.35
C ASN A 48 -0.35 -6.68 -2.14
N GLY A 49 -0.99 -6.73 -0.96
CA GLY A 49 -0.38 -7.32 0.24
C GLY A 49 0.65 -6.45 0.95
N ASN A 50 0.62 -5.13 0.78
CA ASN A 50 1.48 -4.24 1.56
C ASN A 50 1.05 -4.20 3.03
N GLU A 51 2.00 -4.13 3.96
CA GLU A 51 1.74 -3.97 5.39
C GLU A 51 2.64 -2.88 5.98
N SER A 52 2.03 -1.84 6.54
CA SER A 52 2.74 -0.70 7.15
C SER A 52 2.29 -0.43 8.56
N LYS A 53 3.27 -0.17 9.44
CA LYS A 53 3.06 0.38 10.77
C LYS A 53 3.91 1.64 10.92
N THR A 54 3.27 2.80 11.10
CA THR A 54 3.92 4.10 11.22
C THR A 54 3.64 4.68 12.61
N ILE A 55 4.69 5.10 13.32
CA ILE A 55 4.60 5.62 14.69
C ILE A 55 5.34 6.96 14.75
N GLY A 56 4.75 7.96 15.41
CA GLY A 56 5.33 9.30 15.57
C GLY A 56 4.65 10.35 14.70
N ASN A 57 5.31 11.49 14.50
CA ASN A 57 4.73 12.64 13.81
C ASN A 57 5.39 12.88 12.45
N GLU A 58 4.61 13.38 11.49
CA GLU A 58 5.08 13.89 10.19
C GLU A 58 5.81 12.87 9.30
N ASN A 59 5.62 11.57 9.52
CA ASN A 59 6.24 10.54 8.68
C ASN A 59 5.58 10.48 7.30
N THR A 60 6.38 10.19 6.27
CA THR A 60 5.88 9.82 4.95
C THR A 60 6.34 8.41 4.61
N THR A 61 5.40 7.52 4.36
CA THR A 61 5.63 6.10 4.04
C THR A 61 5.05 5.80 2.67
N MET A 62 5.84 5.11 1.84
CA MET A 62 5.39 4.59 0.55
C MET A 62 5.79 3.13 0.45
N GLN A 63 4.84 2.26 0.12
CA GLN A 63 5.10 0.84 -0.15
C GLN A 63 4.51 0.45 -1.49
N ILE A 64 5.26 -0.36 -2.22
CA ILE A 64 4.94 -0.75 -3.58
C ILE A 64 5.19 -2.26 -3.70
N ALA A 65 4.14 -3.01 -3.97
CA ALA A 65 4.20 -4.44 -4.23
C ALA A 65 3.99 -4.69 -5.73
N ILE A 66 5.07 -5.05 -6.42
CA ILE A 66 5.05 -5.28 -7.87
C ILE A 66 5.22 -6.77 -8.18
N GLY A 67 4.45 -7.25 -9.15
CA GLY A 67 4.78 -8.52 -9.83
C GLY A 67 5.92 -8.30 -10.83
N ALA A 68 6.61 -9.36 -11.22
CA ALA A 68 7.77 -9.31 -12.13
C ALA A 68 7.48 -8.68 -13.52
N ILE A 69 6.21 -8.50 -13.89
CA ILE A 69 5.79 -8.04 -15.22
C ILE A 69 5.55 -6.53 -15.29
N ASP A 70 5.40 -5.83 -14.15
CA ASP A 70 4.86 -4.46 -14.14
C ASP A 70 5.90 -3.34 -13.91
N LEU A 71 7.19 -3.65 -14.05
CA LEU A 71 8.30 -2.71 -13.80
C LEU A 71 8.25 -1.43 -14.67
N GLY A 72 7.64 -1.49 -15.86
CA GLY A 72 7.54 -0.38 -16.80
C GLY A 72 6.70 0.79 -16.30
N PHE A 73 5.52 0.51 -15.74
CA PHE A 73 4.58 1.53 -15.23
C PHE A 73 5.15 2.32 -14.04
N TYR A 74 6.04 1.70 -13.28
CA TYR A 74 6.56 2.26 -12.03
C TYR A 74 7.65 3.31 -12.21
N THR A 75 8.50 3.16 -13.24
CA THR A 75 9.54 4.15 -13.51
C THR A 75 8.93 5.53 -13.80
N ASP A 76 7.79 5.59 -14.48
CA ASP A 76 7.15 6.86 -14.83
C ASP A 76 6.34 7.47 -13.68
N MET A 77 5.84 6.65 -12.75
CA MET A 77 5.12 7.13 -11.56
C MET A 77 6.03 7.73 -10.48
N PHE A 78 7.29 7.26 -10.37
CA PHE A 78 8.20 7.65 -9.28
C PHE A 78 9.34 8.58 -9.67
N LYS A 79 9.67 8.71 -10.96
CA LYS A 79 10.60 9.74 -11.47
C LYS A 79 10.30 11.16 -10.95
N PRO A 80 9.03 11.64 -10.88
CA PRO A 80 8.73 13.00 -10.43
C PRO A 80 9.02 13.25 -8.94
N PHE A 81 9.15 12.19 -8.14
CA PHE A 81 9.42 12.31 -6.71
C PHE A 81 10.91 12.30 -6.38
N GLY A 82 11.80 11.97 -7.34
CA GLY A 82 13.25 11.85 -7.12
C GLY A 82 13.65 10.59 -6.34
N TRP A 83 12.80 9.56 -6.35
CA TRP A 83 12.98 8.34 -5.54
C TRP A 83 13.59 7.18 -6.31
N LEU A 84 13.99 7.42 -7.57
CA LEU A 84 14.48 6.41 -8.49
C LEU A 84 15.75 6.91 -9.20
N ASP A 85 16.84 7.04 -8.45
CA ASP A 85 18.20 7.09 -9.01
C ASP A 85 18.75 5.65 -8.96
N LEU A 86 18.63 4.92 -10.07
CA LEU A 86 19.18 3.57 -10.28
C LEU A 86 20.35 3.66 -11.27
#